data_AF-A0A484FZ62-F1
#
_entry.id   AF-A0A484FZ62-F1
#
_cell.length_a   1.000
_cell.length_b   1.000
_cell.length_c   1.000
_cell.angle_alpha   90.00
_cell.angle_beta   90.00
_cell.angle_gamma   90.00
#
_symmetry.space_group_name_H-M   'P 1'
#
loop_
_entity.id
_entity.type
_entity.pdbx_description
1 polymer ?
#
loop_
_entity_poly.entity_id
_entity_poly.type
_entity_poly.pdbx_seq_one_letter_code
_entity_poly.pdbx_strand_id
1 'polypeptide(L)'
;MADKNGSAYGAPGSDTDFRKNYDLDEYAAKAKEREAQEKEERKARYEAKMAGKKYHKPLTGNETLTEARRNVVDFSDQVGKAQLVPAGAGVGKRGRGAGFYCEACDLTFKDNKQFIEHCNTPQHLANTNQTLEVKRATAEDVRARIDALWERQQNLKAEATIKLEERLSLREEEDARKADERRRKRRELAERKRKEAEEAEKVKKEYGDDVRIDGEHDEDDMMAAMGSTKHDDTLVETCLGTVGPKLLPLKKCDLAAVKATSFPVVDRGASASAAASLLRRQLKEMQTGKDMPGISCGLVNDSNIFEWEVMLMISDDCKYYGGGNFRARLVFPPNYPLMPPSLTFQTPIPFHPNIYPDGRLCISILHPPEEDQYGYEAASERWSPVQSPETILLSTISLFHGPNDESPANVEAARMFREEREGANKDFRRKCRACVRESLGED
;
A
#
# COMPACT_ATOMS: atom_id res chain seq x y z
N MET A 1 -41.98 -15.00 -40.67
CA MET A 1 -43.38 -14.84 -40.23
C MET A 1 -43.57 -15.65 -38.95
N ALA A 2 -43.43 -15.00 -37.79
CA ALA A 2 -44.06 -15.34 -36.50
C ALA A 2 -43.46 -14.42 -35.42
N ASP A 3 -44.04 -13.22 -35.29
CA ASP A 3 -43.79 -12.32 -34.17
C ASP A 3 -44.18 -13.00 -32.86
N LYS A 4 -43.19 -13.39 -32.06
CA LYS A 4 -43.42 -13.86 -30.68
C LYS A 4 -43.34 -12.68 -29.71
N ASN A 5 -44.24 -11.72 -29.87
CA ASN A 5 -44.55 -10.71 -28.85
C ASN A 5 -46.06 -10.39 -28.83
N GLY A 6 -46.90 -11.41 -29.04
CA GLY A 6 -48.35 -11.31 -28.88
C GLY A 6 -48.78 -11.75 -27.48
N SER A 7 -49.15 -10.79 -26.62
CA SER A 7 -49.98 -11.06 -25.43
C SER A 7 -51.35 -11.57 -25.87
N ALA A 8 -51.94 -12.51 -25.12
CA ALA A 8 -53.26 -13.08 -25.37
C ALA A 8 -54.41 -12.04 -25.34
N TYR A 9 -54.13 -10.80 -24.91
CA TYR A 9 -55.07 -9.67 -24.95
C TYR A 9 -54.36 -8.39 -25.44
N GLY A 10 -54.03 -8.33 -26.73
CA GLY A 10 -54.07 -7.13 -27.59
C GLY A 10 -53.53 -5.76 -27.14
N ALA A 11 -52.77 -5.62 -26.06
CA ALA A 11 -52.17 -4.35 -25.63
C ALA A 11 -50.64 -4.40 -25.77
N PRO A 12 -49.99 -3.39 -26.38
CA PRO A 12 -48.53 -3.34 -26.49
C PRO A 12 -47.94 -3.02 -25.11
N GLY A 13 -47.48 -4.05 -24.40
CA GLY A 13 -46.79 -3.89 -23.13
C GLY A 13 -45.37 -3.39 -23.36
N SER A 14 -45.17 -2.08 -23.29
CA SER A 14 -43.84 -1.46 -23.30
C SER A 14 -43.23 -1.45 -21.89
N ASP A 15 -42.94 -2.61 -21.29
CA ASP A 15 -42.12 -2.65 -20.08
C ASP A 15 -41.60 -4.06 -19.73
N THR A 16 -40.74 -4.63 -20.59
CA THR A 16 -39.95 -5.81 -20.22
C THR A 16 -38.47 -5.68 -20.61
N ASP A 17 -37.97 -4.45 -20.71
CA ASP A 17 -36.57 -4.17 -21.10
C ASP A 17 -35.54 -4.55 -20.01
N PHE A 18 -36.02 -4.97 -18.83
CA PHE A 18 -35.22 -5.53 -17.75
C PHE A 18 -35.02 -7.06 -17.85
N ARG A 19 -35.71 -7.75 -18.78
CA ARG A 19 -35.54 -9.20 -18.98
C ARG A 19 -34.41 -9.46 -19.98
N LYS A 20 -33.38 -10.20 -19.54
CA LYS A 20 -32.36 -10.73 -20.45
C LYS A 20 -33.00 -11.62 -21.50
N ASN A 21 -33.12 -11.11 -22.73
CA ASN A 21 -33.48 -11.91 -23.89
C ASN A 21 -32.25 -12.75 -24.26
N TYR A 22 -32.31 -14.05 -23.98
CA TYR A 22 -31.30 -14.99 -24.43
C TYR A 22 -31.58 -15.28 -25.91
N ASP A 23 -30.82 -14.67 -26.81
CA ASP A 23 -30.89 -14.95 -28.24
C ASP A 23 -30.31 -16.35 -28.51
N LEU A 24 -31.20 -17.34 -28.72
CA LEU A 24 -30.80 -18.73 -28.95
C LEU A 24 -29.82 -18.88 -30.11
N ASP A 25 -29.93 -18.04 -31.15
CA ASP A 25 -29.09 -18.14 -32.34
C ASP A 25 -27.68 -17.60 -32.04
N GLU A 26 -27.57 -16.52 -31.25
CA GLU A 26 -26.29 -16.01 -30.76
C GLU A 26 -25.57 -17.05 -29.88
N TYR A 27 -26.29 -17.71 -28.96
CA TYR A 27 -25.73 -18.76 -28.11
C TYR A 27 -25.36 -20.03 -28.90
N ALA A 28 -26.15 -20.40 -29.92
CA ALA A 28 -25.83 -21.50 -30.82
C ALA A 28 -24.58 -21.20 -31.66
N ALA A 29 -24.41 -19.96 -32.12
CA ALA A 29 -23.21 -19.51 -32.83
C ALA A 29 -21.97 -19.58 -31.93
N LYS A 30 -22.06 -19.04 -30.70
CA LYS A 30 -21.00 -19.14 -29.67
C LYS A 30 -20.66 -20.59 -29.29
N ALA A 31 -21.65 -21.49 -29.28
CA ALA A 31 -21.43 -22.92 -29.03
C ALA A 31 -20.65 -23.58 -30.17
N LYS A 32 -21.02 -23.32 -31.43
CA LYS A 32 -20.29 -23.82 -32.61
C LYS A 32 -18.85 -23.30 -32.67
N GLU A 33 -18.65 -22.03 -32.33
CA GLU A 33 -17.31 -21.44 -32.25
C GLU A 33 -16.45 -22.13 -31.18
N ARG A 34 -17.02 -22.40 -30.00
CA ARG A 34 -16.34 -23.14 -28.93
C ARG A 34 -15.99 -24.56 -29.35
N GLU A 35 -16.92 -25.29 -29.97
CA GLU A 35 -16.66 -26.66 -30.47
C GLU A 35 -15.56 -26.68 -31.53
N ALA A 36 -15.53 -25.67 -32.41
CA ALA A 36 -14.45 -25.52 -33.40
C ALA A 36 -13.10 -25.27 -32.72
N GLN A 37 -13.03 -24.34 -31.76
CA GLN A 37 -11.81 -24.05 -30.98
C GLN A 37 -11.32 -25.29 -30.20
N GLU A 38 -12.23 -26.04 -29.57
CA GLU A 38 -11.89 -27.28 -28.86
C GLU A 38 -11.39 -28.38 -29.80
N LYS A 39 -11.89 -28.44 -31.04
CA LYS A 39 -11.44 -29.39 -32.06
C LYS A 39 -10.03 -29.04 -32.55
N GLU A 40 -9.75 -27.76 -32.77
CA GLU A 40 -8.41 -27.28 -33.13
C GLU A 40 -7.40 -27.48 -32.00
N GLU A 41 -7.78 -27.16 -30.75
CA GLU A 41 -6.92 -27.39 -29.58
C GLU A 41 -6.59 -28.88 -29.42
N ARG A 42 -7.58 -29.77 -29.61
CA ARG A 42 -7.39 -31.21 -29.56
C ARG A 42 -6.44 -31.72 -30.64
N LYS A 43 -6.53 -31.17 -31.85
CA LYS A 43 -5.61 -31.49 -32.95
C LYS A 43 -4.19 -31.03 -32.61
N ALA A 44 -4.02 -29.81 -32.12
CA ALA A 44 -2.72 -29.26 -31.72
C ALA A 44 -2.10 -30.03 -30.53
N ARG A 45 -2.91 -30.48 -29.57
CA ARG A 45 -2.47 -31.38 -28.47
C ARG A 45 -1.96 -32.71 -28.99
N TYR A 46 -2.65 -33.30 -29.98
CA TYR A 46 -2.25 -34.55 -30.61
C TYR A 46 -0.94 -34.39 -31.39
N GLU A 47 -0.79 -33.32 -32.16
CA GLU A 47 0.43 -33.00 -32.91
C GLU A 47 1.63 -32.77 -31.98
N ALA A 48 1.46 -32.03 -30.89
CA ALA A 48 2.50 -31.83 -29.88
C ALA A 48 2.93 -33.17 -29.25
N LYS A 49 1.96 -34.04 -28.93
CA LYS A 49 2.22 -35.39 -28.41
C LYS A 49 3.01 -36.25 -29.40
N MET A 50 2.68 -36.20 -30.69
CA MET A 50 3.41 -36.92 -31.75
C MET A 50 4.84 -36.37 -31.95
N ALA A 51 5.04 -35.06 -31.74
CA ALA A 51 6.35 -34.42 -31.76
C ALA A 51 7.17 -34.59 -30.47
N GLY A 52 6.65 -35.32 -29.47
CA GLY A 52 7.31 -35.51 -28.16
C GLY A 52 7.38 -34.24 -27.30
N LYS A 53 6.62 -33.19 -27.63
CA LYS A 53 6.60 -31.91 -26.90
C LYS A 53 5.32 -31.80 -26.06
N LYS A 54 5.41 -31.10 -24.91
CA LYS A 54 4.22 -30.76 -24.12
C LYS A 54 3.43 -29.67 -24.85
N TYR A 55 2.12 -29.84 -24.99
CA TYR A 55 1.25 -28.82 -25.57
C TYR A 55 1.11 -27.63 -24.61
N HIS A 56 1.32 -26.43 -25.13
CA HIS A 56 1.05 -25.17 -24.46
C HIS A 56 0.07 -24.37 -25.33
N LYS A 57 -0.97 -23.81 -24.73
CA LYS A 57 -1.90 -22.92 -25.43
C LYS A 57 -1.11 -21.71 -25.97
N PRO A 58 -1.20 -21.37 -27.26
CA PRO A 58 -0.49 -20.23 -27.80
C PRO A 58 -1.02 -18.94 -27.17
N LEU A 59 -0.11 -17.98 -27.00
CA LEU A 59 -0.40 -16.66 -26.48
C LEU A 59 -1.38 -15.91 -27.43
N THR A 60 -2.39 -15.26 -26.87
CA THR A 60 -3.51 -14.66 -27.62
C THR A 60 -3.29 -13.22 -28.05
N GLY A 61 -2.12 -12.64 -27.72
CA GLY A 61 -1.75 -11.28 -28.12
C GLY A 61 -2.36 -10.18 -27.25
N ASN A 62 -3.29 -10.52 -26.36
CA ASN A 62 -3.82 -9.65 -25.31
C ASN A 62 -3.06 -9.82 -23.97
N GLU A 63 -1.90 -10.50 -23.98
CA GLU A 63 -1.12 -10.69 -22.76
C GLU A 63 -0.56 -9.38 -22.21
N THR A 64 -0.62 -9.25 -20.89
CA THR A 64 0.07 -8.18 -20.15
C THR A 64 1.52 -8.57 -19.87
N LEU A 65 2.41 -7.58 -19.83
CA LEU A 65 3.77 -7.78 -19.31
C LEU A 65 3.72 -8.25 -17.85
N THR A 66 4.71 -9.06 -17.44
CA THR A 66 4.82 -9.47 -16.04
C THR A 66 5.08 -8.24 -15.17
N GLU A 67 4.09 -7.86 -14.36
CA GLU A 67 4.21 -6.76 -13.40
C GLU A 67 4.73 -7.25 -12.04
N ALA A 68 5.34 -6.34 -11.29
CA ALA A 68 5.61 -6.58 -9.88
C ALA A 68 4.29 -6.82 -9.13
N ARG A 69 4.25 -7.86 -8.30
CA ARG A 69 3.07 -8.18 -7.48
C ARG A 69 2.72 -6.99 -6.59
N ARG A 70 1.51 -6.46 -6.76
CA ARG A 70 0.98 -5.36 -5.94
C ARG A 70 0.37 -5.86 -4.64
N ASN A 71 -0.12 -7.11 -4.64
CA ASN A 71 -0.72 -7.71 -3.47
C ASN A 71 0.37 -8.35 -2.60
N VAL A 72 0.41 -7.95 -1.33
CA VAL A 72 1.22 -8.61 -0.31
C VAL A 72 0.58 -9.96 -0.01
N VAL A 73 1.34 -11.04 -0.20
CA VAL A 73 0.89 -12.38 0.19
C VAL A 73 1.12 -12.52 1.70
N ASP A 74 0.05 -12.68 2.47
CA ASP A 74 0.16 -12.89 3.91
C ASP A 74 0.60 -14.32 4.21
N PHE A 75 1.86 -14.45 4.63
CA PHE A 75 2.44 -15.72 5.05
C PHE A 75 2.32 -15.96 6.57
N SER A 76 1.90 -14.95 7.34
CA SER A 76 1.82 -15.01 8.80
C SER A 76 0.58 -15.75 9.29
N ASP A 77 -0.47 -15.76 8.48
CA ASP A 77 -1.75 -16.41 8.77
C ASP A 77 -1.64 -17.91 9.10
N GLN A 78 -0.61 -18.61 8.63
CA GLN A 78 -0.41 -20.05 8.89
C GLN A 78 0.65 -20.34 9.95
N VAL A 79 1.29 -19.31 10.53
CA VAL A 79 2.32 -19.48 11.55
C VAL A 79 1.69 -19.95 12.87
N GLY A 80 2.14 -21.09 13.39
CA GLY A 80 1.67 -21.67 14.65
C GLY A 80 0.35 -22.46 14.57
N LYS A 81 -0.26 -22.58 13.38
CA LYS A 81 -1.47 -23.41 13.18
C LYS A 81 -1.07 -24.86 12.85
N ALA A 82 -1.44 -25.79 13.72
CA ALA A 82 -1.31 -27.23 13.45
C ALA A 82 -2.59 -27.75 12.78
N GLN A 83 -2.49 -28.22 11.54
CA GLN A 83 -3.61 -28.81 10.81
C GLN A 83 -3.37 -30.31 10.58
N LEU A 84 -4.38 -31.13 10.87
CA LEU A 84 -4.33 -32.56 10.59
C LEU A 84 -4.38 -32.78 9.07
N VAL A 85 -3.26 -33.20 8.48
CA VAL A 85 -3.16 -33.46 7.03
C VAL A 85 -3.42 -34.96 6.78
N PRO A 86 -4.42 -35.34 5.96
CA PRO A 86 -4.63 -36.73 5.61
C PRO A 86 -3.42 -37.25 4.82
N ALA A 87 -2.96 -38.46 5.15
CA ALA A 87 -1.84 -39.13 4.48
C ALA A 87 -2.19 -39.38 3.00
N GLY A 88 -1.84 -38.44 2.12
CA GLY A 88 -2.24 -38.44 0.71
C GLY A 88 -2.46 -37.04 0.12
N ALA A 89 -2.70 -36.02 0.97
CA ALA A 89 -2.72 -34.60 0.60
C ALA A 89 -1.28 -34.05 0.42
N GLY A 90 -0.45 -34.80 -0.30
CA GLY A 90 0.88 -34.38 -0.70
C GLY A 90 0.84 -33.28 -1.76
N VAL A 91 1.96 -32.54 -1.84
CA VAL A 91 2.21 -31.47 -2.82
C VAL A 91 1.71 -31.88 -4.22
N GLY A 92 0.96 -30.98 -4.86
CA GLY A 92 0.71 -31.07 -6.30
C GLY A 92 -0.46 -31.94 -6.78
N LYS A 93 -1.36 -32.41 -5.92
CA LYS A 93 -2.63 -33.02 -6.37
C LYS A 93 -3.81 -32.07 -6.15
N ARG A 94 -4.60 -31.90 -7.23
CA ARG A 94 -5.83 -31.08 -7.32
C ARG A 94 -6.62 -31.10 -6.02
N GLY A 95 -6.78 -29.92 -5.42
CA GLY A 95 -7.52 -29.73 -4.17
C GLY A 95 -6.84 -28.71 -3.26
N ARG A 96 -7.65 -28.04 -2.44
CA ARG A 96 -7.19 -27.14 -1.37
C ARG A 96 -6.71 -28.01 -0.19
N GLY A 97 -5.45 -28.42 -0.24
CA GLY A 97 -4.79 -29.15 0.85
C GLY A 97 -4.26 -28.21 1.93
N ALA A 98 -3.57 -28.77 2.92
CA ALA A 98 -2.83 -27.95 3.89
C ALA A 98 -1.60 -27.30 3.23
N GLY A 99 -1.53 -25.98 3.29
CA GLY A 99 -0.47 -25.15 2.71
C GLY A 99 -0.99 -23.93 1.92
N PHE A 100 -0.17 -23.42 1.01
CA PHE A 100 -0.49 -22.30 0.11
C PHE A 100 -1.10 -22.81 -1.18
N TYR A 101 -2.30 -22.34 -1.52
CA TYR A 101 -3.02 -22.76 -2.71
C TYR A 101 -2.95 -21.70 -3.81
N CYS A 102 -2.68 -22.14 -5.04
CA CYS A 102 -2.69 -21.31 -6.23
C CYS A 102 -3.95 -21.57 -7.06
N GLU A 103 -4.78 -20.54 -7.24
CA GLU A 103 -6.06 -20.66 -7.97
C GLU A 103 -5.87 -20.81 -9.48
N ALA A 104 -4.84 -20.18 -10.05
CA ALA A 104 -4.57 -20.24 -11.49
C ALA A 104 -4.05 -21.61 -11.96
N CYS A 105 -3.51 -22.43 -11.04
CA CYS A 105 -2.86 -23.69 -11.37
C CYS A 105 -3.49 -24.91 -10.67
N ASP A 106 -4.41 -24.70 -9.72
CA ASP A 106 -5.01 -25.75 -8.89
C ASP A 106 -3.98 -26.62 -8.15
N LEU A 107 -2.92 -26.00 -7.64
CA LEU A 107 -1.84 -26.67 -6.90
C LEU A 107 -1.72 -26.11 -5.48
N THR A 108 -1.50 -27.02 -4.52
CA THR A 108 -1.17 -26.67 -3.14
C THR A 108 0.31 -26.95 -2.85
N PHE A 109 0.98 -25.98 -2.23
CA PHE A 109 2.40 -25.98 -1.86
C PHE A 109 2.56 -25.94 -0.34
N LYS A 110 3.55 -26.66 0.19
CA LYS A 110 3.78 -26.73 1.64
C LYS A 110 4.59 -25.55 2.18
N ASP A 111 5.53 -25.06 1.38
CA ASP A 111 6.48 -24.02 1.78
C ASP A 111 6.22 -22.71 1.03
N ASN A 112 6.42 -21.58 1.72
CA ASN A 112 6.29 -20.23 1.15
C ASN A 112 7.20 -20.07 -0.09
N LYS A 113 8.42 -20.60 0.00
CA LYS A 113 9.41 -20.53 -1.08
C LYS A 113 8.92 -21.23 -2.34
N GLN A 114 8.39 -22.44 -2.21
CA GLN A 114 7.86 -23.22 -3.34
C GLN A 114 6.65 -22.53 -3.98
N PHE A 115 5.78 -21.92 -3.16
CA PHE A 115 4.64 -21.17 -3.66
C PHE A 115 5.06 -19.93 -4.47
N ILE A 116 6.04 -19.17 -3.96
CA ILE A 116 6.57 -17.99 -4.65
C ILE A 116 7.28 -18.37 -5.94
N GLU A 117 8.11 -19.41 -5.91
CA GLU A 117 8.78 -19.94 -7.11
C GLU A 117 7.76 -20.38 -8.15
N HIS A 118 6.69 -21.07 -7.72
CA HIS A 118 5.60 -21.47 -8.61
C HIS A 118 4.92 -20.29 -9.30
N CYS A 119 4.62 -19.19 -8.59
CA CYS A 119 4.00 -18.00 -9.17
C CYS A 119 4.84 -17.41 -10.33
N ASN A 120 6.16 -17.60 -10.30
CA ASN A 120 7.06 -17.10 -11.32
C ASN A 120 7.37 -18.14 -12.41
N THR A 121 6.76 -19.33 -12.37
CA THR A 121 7.01 -20.36 -13.38
C THR A 121 6.30 -20.02 -14.70
N PRO A 122 6.88 -20.41 -15.86
CA PRO A 122 6.24 -20.24 -17.17
C PRO A 122 4.84 -20.84 -17.26
N GLN A 123 4.60 -21.93 -16.53
CA GLN A 123 3.29 -22.57 -16.50
C GLN A 123 2.23 -21.71 -15.78
N HIS A 124 2.59 -21.06 -14.66
CA HIS A 124 1.69 -20.16 -13.97
C HIS A 124 1.45 -18.86 -14.75
N LEU A 125 2.51 -18.29 -15.32
CA LEU A 125 2.41 -17.06 -16.12
C LEU A 125 1.56 -17.28 -17.37
N ALA A 126 1.70 -18.43 -18.04
CA ALA A 126 0.82 -18.80 -19.15
C ALA A 126 -0.65 -18.93 -18.73
N ASN A 127 -0.92 -19.48 -17.54
CA ASN A 127 -2.29 -19.61 -17.02
C ASN A 127 -2.89 -18.26 -16.59
N THR A 128 -2.05 -17.28 -16.25
CA THR A 128 -2.46 -15.92 -15.85
C THR A 128 -2.41 -14.92 -17.01
N ASN A 129 -2.17 -15.38 -18.25
CA ASN A 129 -2.04 -14.56 -19.45
C ASN A 129 -0.94 -13.48 -19.33
N GLN A 130 0.19 -13.83 -18.71
CA GLN A 130 1.36 -12.97 -18.59
C GLN A 130 2.52 -13.48 -19.45
N THR A 131 3.22 -12.55 -20.10
CA THR A 131 4.39 -12.88 -20.91
C THR A 131 5.67 -12.92 -20.07
N LEU A 132 6.54 -13.89 -20.36
CA LEU A 132 7.93 -13.94 -19.86
C LEU A 132 8.90 -13.04 -20.62
N GLU A 133 8.42 -12.33 -21.65
CA GLU A 133 9.27 -11.50 -22.49
C GLU A 133 9.81 -10.31 -21.70
N VAL A 134 11.14 -10.26 -21.56
CA VAL A 134 11.83 -9.15 -20.91
C VAL A 134 12.20 -8.12 -21.97
N LYS A 135 11.47 -7.00 -22.01
CA LYS A 135 11.81 -5.85 -22.84
C LYS A 135 12.78 -4.93 -22.08
N ARG A 136 13.87 -4.51 -22.74
CA ARG A 136 14.77 -3.48 -22.19
C ARG A 136 14.06 -2.13 -22.26
N ALA A 137 14.04 -1.40 -21.15
CA ALA A 137 13.44 -0.07 -21.11
C ALA A 137 14.20 0.90 -22.01
N THR A 138 13.48 1.70 -22.78
CA THR A 138 14.03 2.80 -23.57
C THR A 138 14.09 4.09 -22.73
N ALA A 139 14.81 5.11 -23.21
CA ALA A 139 14.87 6.41 -22.53
C ALA A 139 13.49 7.10 -22.44
N GLU A 140 12.61 6.85 -23.42
CA GLU A 140 11.24 7.36 -23.44
C GLU A 140 10.39 6.70 -22.36
N ASP A 141 10.51 5.37 -22.20
CA ASP A 141 9.82 4.63 -21.13
C ASP A 141 10.23 5.10 -19.73
N VAL A 142 11.52 5.41 -19.55
CA VAL A 142 12.04 5.92 -18.28
C VAL A 142 11.47 7.31 -17.98
N ARG A 143 11.42 8.20 -18.98
CA ARG A 143 10.82 9.53 -18.84
C ARG A 143 9.34 9.44 -18.49
N ALA A 144 8.56 8.66 -19.24
CA ALA A 144 7.14 8.46 -18.97
C ALA A 144 6.89 7.91 -17.56
N ARG A 145 7.77 7.02 -17.07
CA ARG A 145 7.68 6.47 -15.71
C ARG A 145 8.02 7.51 -14.64
N ILE A 146 8.99 8.39 -14.88
CA ILE A 146 9.32 9.50 -13.98
C ILE A 146 8.15 10.47 -13.91
N ASP A 147 7.57 10.84 -15.04
CA ASP A 147 6.44 11.76 -15.13
C ASP A 147 5.22 11.20 -14.37
N ALA A 148 4.91 9.91 -14.54
CA ALA A 148 3.81 9.25 -13.83
C ALA A 148 4.03 9.20 -12.30
N LEU A 149 5.27 8.98 -11.85
CA LEU A 149 5.61 9.01 -10.41
C LEU A 149 5.50 10.42 -9.84
N TRP A 150 5.93 11.43 -10.62
CA TRP A 150 5.82 12.83 -10.26
C TRP A 150 4.36 13.28 -10.13
N GLU A 151 3.51 12.94 -11.10
CA GLU A 151 2.07 13.21 -11.03
C GLU A 151 1.41 12.53 -9.83
N ARG A 152 1.73 11.27 -9.56
CA ARG A 152 1.22 10.56 -8.37
C ARG A 152 1.62 11.29 -7.08
N GLN A 153 2.86 11.79 -7.00
CA GLN A 153 3.33 12.53 -5.84
C GLN A 153 2.63 13.90 -5.71
N GLN A 154 2.39 14.59 -6.83
CA GLN A 154 1.61 15.83 -6.83
C GLN A 154 0.16 15.60 -6.38
N ASN A 155 -0.48 14.53 -6.85
CA ASN A 155 -1.84 14.18 -6.44
C ASN A 155 -1.92 13.91 -4.93
N LEU A 156 -0.96 13.16 -4.36
CA LEU A 156 -0.90 12.93 -2.91
C LEU A 156 -0.69 14.23 -2.12
N LYS A 157 0.14 15.16 -2.63
CA LYS A 157 0.33 16.48 -2.01
C LYS A 157 -0.95 17.34 -2.07
N ALA A 158 -1.66 17.31 -3.20
CA ALA A 158 -2.93 18.01 -3.38
C ALA A 158 -4.04 17.42 -2.49
N GLU A 159 -4.10 16.11 -2.34
CA GLU A 159 -5.02 15.43 -1.41
C GLU A 159 -4.69 15.74 0.06
N ALA A 160 -3.42 15.88 0.39
CA ALA A 160 -2.95 16.26 1.73
C ALA A 160 -3.15 17.75 2.06
N THR A 161 -3.63 18.57 1.12
CA THR A 161 -3.84 20.00 1.38
C THR A 161 -5.16 20.20 2.14
N ILE A 162 -5.07 20.32 3.47
CA ILE A 162 -6.23 20.31 4.41
C ILE A 162 -7.04 21.62 4.41
N LYS A 163 -6.55 22.71 3.81
CA LYS A 163 -7.23 24.02 3.84
C LYS A 163 -8.41 24.07 2.86
N LEU A 164 -9.61 24.36 3.40
CA LEU A 164 -10.87 24.42 2.65
C LEU A 164 -10.83 25.43 1.48
N GLU A 165 -10.20 26.58 1.67
CA GLU A 165 -10.07 27.65 0.66
C GLU A 165 -9.25 27.19 -0.56
N GLU A 166 -8.13 26.51 -0.32
CA GLU A 166 -7.23 26.01 -1.36
C GLU A 166 -7.87 24.86 -2.17
N ARG A 167 -8.71 24.06 -1.52
CA ARG A 167 -9.53 23.04 -2.18
C ARG A 167 -10.64 23.63 -3.05
N LEU A 168 -11.21 24.78 -2.65
CA LEU A 168 -12.22 25.50 -3.45
C LEU A 168 -11.60 26.14 -4.69
N SER A 169 -10.44 26.78 -4.57
CA SER A 169 -9.73 27.38 -5.70
C SER A 169 -9.28 26.34 -6.74
N LEU A 170 -8.76 25.20 -6.29
CA LEU A 170 -8.38 24.10 -7.20
C LEU A 170 -9.58 23.54 -7.97
N ARG A 171 -10.77 23.48 -7.34
CA ARG A 171 -11.99 22.98 -7.97
C ARG A 171 -12.57 23.96 -8.99
N GLU A 172 -12.54 25.26 -8.69
CA GLU A 172 -12.91 26.32 -9.64
C GLU A 172 -11.99 26.32 -10.86
N GLU A 173 -10.68 26.17 -10.66
CA GLU A 173 -9.71 26.11 -11.75
C GLU A 173 -9.88 24.85 -12.61
N GLU A 174 -10.18 23.70 -11.97
CA GLU A 174 -10.49 22.46 -12.69
C GLU A 174 -11.79 22.57 -13.52
N ASP A 175 -12.82 23.20 -12.97
CA ASP A 175 -14.10 23.43 -13.66
C ASP A 175 -13.95 24.44 -14.81
N ALA A 176 -13.12 25.47 -14.64
CA ALA A 176 -12.75 26.40 -15.71
C ALA A 176 -12.01 25.69 -16.84
N ARG A 177 -11.02 24.84 -16.51
CA ARG A 177 -10.29 24.03 -17.50
C ARG A 177 -11.22 23.07 -18.26
N LYS A 178 -12.15 22.40 -17.57
CA LYS A 178 -13.17 21.55 -18.19
C LYS A 178 -14.11 22.35 -19.09
N ALA A 179 -14.47 23.56 -18.70
CA ALA A 179 -15.28 24.46 -19.52
C ALA A 179 -14.55 24.89 -20.79
N ASP A 180 -13.26 25.21 -20.70
CA ASP A 180 -12.43 25.56 -21.84
C ASP A 180 -12.16 24.38 -22.78
N GLU A 181 -11.95 23.17 -22.24
CA GLU A 181 -11.85 21.96 -23.06
C GLU A 181 -13.17 21.66 -23.79
N ARG A 182 -14.31 21.83 -23.12
CA ARG A 182 -15.64 21.73 -23.75
C ARG A 182 -15.83 22.79 -24.84
N ARG A 183 -15.35 24.01 -24.63
CA ARG A 183 -15.36 25.08 -25.66
C ARG A 183 -14.49 24.71 -26.86
N ARG A 184 -13.30 24.15 -26.63
CA ARG A 184 -12.40 23.68 -27.70
C ARG A 184 -13.06 22.55 -28.52
N LYS A 185 -13.60 21.52 -27.87
CA LYS A 185 -14.31 20.41 -28.54
C LYS A 185 -15.52 20.89 -29.35
N ARG A 186 -16.28 21.87 -28.84
CA ARG A 186 -17.38 22.50 -29.58
C ARG A 186 -16.90 23.24 -30.84
N ARG A 187 -15.76 23.94 -30.77
CA ARG A 187 -15.16 24.61 -31.94
C ARG A 187 -14.66 23.62 -32.98
N GLU A 188 -13.95 22.58 -32.56
CA GLU A 188 -13.46 21.50 -33.44
C GLU A 188 -14.62 20.77 -34.14
N LEU A 189 -15.70 20.46 -33.40
CA LEU A 189 -16.90 19.84 -33.97
C LEU A 189 -17.60 20.75 -34.99
N ALA A 190 -17.69 22.06 -34.71
CA ALA A 190 -18.28 23.03 -35.62
C ALA A 190 -17.44 23.19 -36.90
N GLU A 191 -16.11 23.19 -36.78
CA GLU A 191 -15.20 23.23 -37.94
C GLU A 191 -15.31 21.95 -38.77
N ARG A 192 -15.40 20.77 -38.13
CA ARG A 192 -15.62 19.50 -38.84
C ARG A 192 -16.93 19.50 -39.61
N LYS A 193 -18.03 19.93 -38.98
CA LYS A 193 -19.33 20.08 -39.65
C LYS A 193 -19.30 21.06 -40.81
N ARG A 194 -18.54 22.16 -40.68
CA ARG A 194 -18.37 23.13 -41.76
C ARG A 194 -17.61 22.52 -42.94
N LYS A 195 -16.54 21.76 -42.70
CA LYS A 195 -15.81 21.04 -43.76
C LYS A 195 -16.69 19.99 -44.44
N GLU A 196 -17.44 19.21 -43.67
CA GLU A 196 -18.41 18.24 -44.21
C GLU A 196 -19.49 18.92 -45.07
N ALA A 197 -19.96 20.12 -44.68
CA ALA A 197 -20.92 20.89 -45.46
C ALA A 197 -20.31 21.49 -46.75
N GLU A 198 -19.09 22.02 -46.68
CA GLU A 198 -18.35 22.51 -47.86
C GLU A 198 -18.02 21.36 -48.83
N GLU A 199 -17.70 20.16 -48.32
CA GLU A 199 -17.53 18.93 -49.12
C GLU A 199 -18.85 18.47 -49.74
N ALA A 200 -19.95 18.47 -48.99
CA ALA A 200 -21.28 18.16 -49.52
C ALA A 200 -21.73 19.16 -50.60
N GLU A 201 -21.40 20.45 -50.45
CA GLU A 201 -21.67 21.47 -51.47
C GLU A 201 -20.79 21.27 -52.73
N LYS A 202 -19.53 20.88 -52.57
CA LYS A 202 -18.65 20.51 -53.68
C LYS A 202 -19.16 19.27 -54.41
N VAL A 203 -19.58 18.23 -53.68
CA VAL A 203 -20.19 17.01 -54.26
C VAL A 203 -21.48 17.37 -55.03
N LYS A 204 -22.31 18.29 -54.51
CA LYS A 204 -23.49 18.80 -55.23
C LYS A 204 -23.15 19.61 -56.49
N LYS A 205 -22.01 20.32 -56.52
CA LYS A 205 -21.54 21.05 -57.72
C LYS A 205 -20.85 20.13 -58.73
N GLU A 206 -20.22 19.05 -58.28
CA GLU A 206 -19.54 18.08 -59.14
C GLU A 206 -20.54 17.14 -59.85
N TYR A 207 -21.73 16.94 -59.29
CA TYR A 207 -22.92 16.42 -59.98
C TYR A 207 -23.79 17.57 -60.52
N GLY A 208 -23.32 18.23 -61.57
CA GLY A 208 -24.05 19.32 -62.22
C GLY A 208 -25.38 18.88 -62.85
N ASP A 209 -26.44 19.61 -62.49
CA ASP A 209 -27.50 20.16 -63.35
C ASP A 209 -27.81 19.39 -64.66
N ASP A 210 -28.67 18.37 -64.57
CA ASP A 210 -29.59 17.96 -65.64
C ASP A 210 -30.46 16.78 -65.14
N VAL A 211 -31.64 17.06 -64.55
CA VAL A 211 -32.93 16.44 -64.96
C VAL A 211 -34.07 17.33 -64.43
N ARG A 212 -34.77 17.97 -65.36
CA ARG A 212 -36.09 18.59 -65.16
C ARG A 212 -37.13 17.46 -65.09
N ILE A 213 -37.74 17.21 -63.92
CA ILE A 213 -38.98 16.45 -63.81
C ILE A 213 -40.00 17.37 -63.14
N ASP A 214 -40.98 17.81 -63.93
CA ASP A 214 -42.23 18.37 -63.44
C ASP A 214 -42.96 17.28 -62.65
N GLY A 215 -43.33 17.56 -61.39
CA GLY A 215 -44.23 16.69 -60.64
C GLY A 215 -44.10 16.81 -59.12
N GLU A 216 -45.10 17.45 -58.53
CA GLU A 216 -45.57 17.30 -57.14
C GLU A 216 -44.77 17.98 -56.02
N HIS A 217 -45.30 19.16 -55.69
CA HIS A 217 -45.21 19.91 -54.45
C HIS A 217 -45.82 19.09 -53.28
N ASP A 218 -45.40 19.42 -52.05
CA ASP A 218 -46.02 19.10 -50.75
C ASP A 218 -45.42 17.96 -49.91
N GLU A 219 -44.20 18.14 -49.39
CA GLU A 219 -43.77 17.45 -48.15
C GLU A 219 -43.09 18.37 -47.11
N ASP A 220 -42.54 19.53 -47.49
CA ASP A 220 -41.83 20.43 -46.56
C ASP A 220 -42.74 21.41 -45.77
N ASP A 221 -44.01 21.58 -46.15
CA ASP A 221 -44.98 22.40 -45.39
C ASP A 221 -45.81 21.60 -44.37
N MET A 222 -45.69 20.25 -44.33
CA MET A 222 -46.39 19.42 -43.34
C MET A 222 -45.66 19.31 -41.98
N MET A 223 -44.35 19.57 -41.93
CA MET A 223 -43.58 19.53 -40.67
C MET A 223 -43.58 20.86 -39.89
N ALA A 224 -44.13 21.93 -40.47
CA ALA A 224 -44.25 23.24 -39.84
C ALA A 224 -45.65 23.53 -39.23
N ALA A 225 -46.62 22.63 -39.40
CA ALA A 225 -48.02 22.85 -38.95
C ALA A 225 -48.37 22.32 -37.55
N MET A 226 -47.46 21.62 -36.85
CA MET A 226 -47.68 21.22 -35.44
C MET A 226 -47.07 22.25 -34.48
N GLY A 227 -47.61 23.46 -34.54
CA GLY A 227 -47.32 24.55 -33.63
C GLY A 227 -47.88 24.30 -32.22
N SER A 228 -46.96 24.30 -31.25
CA SER A 228 -47.05 24.96 -29.93
C SER A 228 -48.40 25.01 -29.19
N THR A 229 -48.44 24.36 -28.02
CA THR A 229 -49.20 24.87 -26.87
C THR A 229 -48.23 25.41 -25.81
N LYS A 230 -48.29 26.72 -25.59
CA LYS A 230 -47.67 27.41 -24.45
C LYS A 230 -48.39 27.02 -23.15
N HIS A 231 -47.62 26.82 -22.09
CA HIS A 231 -47.98 27.30 -20.75
C HIS A 231 -46.70 27.79 -20.06
N ASP A 232 -46.66 29.09 -19.82
CA ASP A 232 -45.89 29.70 -18.73
C ASP A 232 -46.50 29.23 -17.40
N ASP A 233 -45.67 28.90 -16.41
CA ASP A 233 -45.64 29.67 -15.17
C ASP A 233 -44.61 29.13 -14.18
N THR A 234 -43.98 30.08 -13.53
CA THR A 234 -42.96 30.00 -12.49
C THR A 234 -43.45 29.35 -11.19
N LEU A 235 -42.45 28.82 -10.45
CA LEU A 235 -42.38 28.70 -8.99
C LEU A 235 -43.01 27.46 -8.33
N VAL A 236 -42.17 26.45 -8.06
CA VAL A 236 -42.06 25.86 -6.72
C VAL A 236 -40.70 25.20 -6.52
N GLU A 237 -40.04 25.60 -5.43
CA GLU A 237 -39.00 24.83 -4.76
C GLU A 237 -39.49 23.40 -4.48
N THR A 238 -38.68 22.41 -4.85
CA THR A 238 -38.64 21.14 -4.13
C THR A 238 -37.18 20.68 -4.06
N CYS A 239 -36.58 20.97 -2.91
CA CYS A 239 -35.59 20.19 -2.19
C CYS A 239 -34.98 18.98 -2.94
N LEU A 240 -33.84 19.17 -3.61
CA LEU A 240 -32.84 18.12 -3.64
C LEU A 240 -32.17 18.09 -2.27
N GLY A 241 -32.82 17.36 -1.37
CA GLY A 241 -32.28 16.98 -0.09
C GLY A 241 -30.91 16.33 -0.28
N THR A 242 -29.94 16.94 0.39
CA THR A 242 -28.71 16.32 0.86
C THR A 242 -28.93 14.85 1.24
N VAL A 243 -28.26 13.93 0.55
CA VAL A 243 -27.92 12.62 1.11
C VAL A 243 -26.40 12.62 1.27
N GLY A 244 -25.94 13.27 2.34
CA GLY A 244 -24.59 13.09 2.84
C GLY A 244 -24.37 11.62 3.23
N PRO A 245 -23.12 11.13 3.24
CA PRO A 245 -22.83 9.83 3.81
C PRO A 245 -23.31 9.83 5.27
N LYS A 246 -24.21 8.90 5.61
CA LYS A 246 -24.55 8.57 7.00
C LYS A 246 -23.27 8.13 7.70
N LEU A 247 -22.63 9.10 8.34
CA LEU A 247 -21.79 8.92 9.50
C LEU A 247 -22.57 8.07 10.52
N LEU A 248 -22.04 6.88 10.81
CA LEU A 248 -22.40 6.18 12.03
C LEU A 248 -22.00 7.08 13.22
N PRO A 249 -22.87 7.25 14.22
CA PRO A 249 -22.61 8.14 15.33
C PRO A 249 -21.42 7.63 16.15
N LEU A 250 -20.36 8.44 16.18
CA LEU A 250 -19.40 8.46 17.28
C LEU A 250 -20.19 8.67 18.56
N LYS A 251 -20.30 7.60 19.35
CA LYS A 251 -20.75 7.69 20.74
C LYS A 251 -19.76 8.59 21.46
N LYS A 252 -20.25 9.73 21.94
CA LYS A 252 -19.65 10.43 23.07
C LYS A 252 -19.58 9.43 24.21
N CYS A 253 -18.38 8.98 24.57
CA CYS A 253 -18.15 8.39 25.88
C CYS A 253 -17.67 9.53 26.76
N ASP A 254 -18.52 9.87 27.72
CA ASP A 254 -18.27 10.86 28.73
C ASP A 254 -16.96 10.59 29.46
N LEU A 255 -16.27 11.69 29.71
CA LEU A 255 -15.13 11.82 30.61
C LEU A 255 -15.62 11.48 32.03
N ALA A 256 -15.55 10.21 32.42
CA ALA A 256 -15.75 9.77 33.78
C ALA A 256 -14.44 9.18 34.30
N ALA A 257 -13.94 9.80 35.37
CA ALA A 257 -12.75 9.41 36.10
C ALA A 257 -12.81 7.93 36.51
N VAL A 258 -11.86 7.11 36.03
CA VAL A 258 -11.61 5.78 36.56
C VAL A 258 -10.33 5.84 37.38
N LYS A 259 -10.54 5.84 38.69
CA LYS A 259 -9.51 5.59 39.71
C LYS A 259 -8.71 4.35 39.37
N ALA A 260 -7.43 4.39 39.70
CA ALA A 260 -6.56 3.23 39.81
C ALA A 260 -7.25 2.09 40.57
N THR A 261 -7.53 0.99 39.86
CA THR A 261 -7.81 -0.30 40.47
C THR A 261 -6.81 -1.30 39.91
N SER A 262 -5.81 -1.59 40.74
CA SER A 262 -4.93 -2.74 40.62
C SER A 262 -5.76 -4.01 40.45
N PHE A 263 -5.64 -4.69 39.32
CA PHE A 263 -6.07 -6.08 39.20
C PHE A 263 -4.85 -7.00 39.26
N PRO A 264 -4.95 -8.12 39.99
CA PRO A 264 -3.81 -8.89 40.43
C PRO A 264 -3.23 -9.69 39.27
N VAL A 265 -1.89 -9.70 39.18
CA VAL A 265 -1.14 -10.65 38.36
C VAL A 265 -1.44 -12.05 38.89
N VAL A 266 -2.18 -12.84 38.12
CA VAL A 266 -2.32 -14.28 38.38
C VAL A 266 -1.28 -14.98 37.53
N ASP A 267 -0.22 -15.40 38.21
CA ASP A 267 0.83 -16.28 37.72
C ASP A 267 0.23 -17.55 37.09
N ARG A 268 0.51 -17.77 35.80
CA ARG A 268 0.33 -19.07 35.15
C ARG A 268 1.64 -19.44 34.48
N GLY A 269 2.21 -20.54 34.98
CA GLY A 269 3.51 -21.08 34.63
C GLY A 269 3.80 -21.14 33.13
N ALA A 270 5.05 -20.83 32.84
CA ALA A 270 5.67 -20.67 31.54
C ALA A 270 5.53 -21.91 30.63
N SER A 271 4.77 -21.76 29.55
CA SER A 271 5.18 -22.29 28.25
C SER A 271 6.15 -21.26 27.66
N ALA A 272 7.36 -21.66 27.30
CA ALA A 272 8.38 -20.73 26.80
C ALA A 272 7.87 -20.02 25.52
N SER A 273 7.45 -18.76 25.68
CA SER A 273 7.01 -17.90 24.57
C SER A 273 8.09 -17.89 23.47
N ALA A 274 7.67 -17.85 22.19
CA ALA A 274 8.59 -17.69 21.06
C ALA A 274 9.58 -16.52 21.26
N ALA A 275 9.11 -15.45 21.92
CA ALA A 275 9.93 -14.31 22.35
C ALA A 275 11.09 -14.74 23.27
N ALA A 276 10.81 -15.57 24.28
CA ALA A 276 11.83 -16.04 25.22
C ALA A 276 12.90 -16.89 24.52
N SER A 277 12.51 -17.76 23.58
CA SER A 277 13.46 -18.56 22.80
C SER A 277 14.35 -17.69 21.90
N LEU A 278 13.79 -16.66 21.27
CA LEU A 278 14.54 -15.69 20.47
C LEU A 278 15.54 -14.91 21.34
N LEU A 279 15.10 -14.42 22.51
CA LEU A 279 15.95 -13.68 23.44
C LEU A 279 17.09 -14.54 23.98
N ARG A 280 16.88 -15.84 24.26
CA ARG A 280 17.98 -16.76 24.66
C ARG A 280 19.06 -16.84 23.60
N ARG A 281 18.65 -16.95 22.33
CA ARG A 281 19.57 -17.01 21.20
C ARG A 281 20.35 -15.70 21.07
N GLN A 282 19.65 -14.57 21.06
CA GLN A 282 20.27 -13.24 20.92
C GLN A 282 21.20 -12.91 22.09
N LEU A 283 20.86 -13.27 23.33
CA LEU A 283 21.74 -13.07 24.49
C LEU A 283 23.04 -13.86 24.34
N LYS A 284 22.94 -15.12 23.91
CA LYS A 284 24.11 -15.97 23.68
C LYS A 284 25.00 -15.45 22.55
N GLU A 285 24.38 -14.95 21.47
CA GLU A 285 25.09 -14.30 20.37
C GLU A 285 25.84 -13.06 20.86
N MET A 286 25.19 -12.18 21.62
CA MET A 286 25.81 -11.00 22.24
C MET A 286 26.98 -11.34 23.16
N GLN A 287 26.86 -12.40 23.97
CA GLN A 287 27.92 -12.83 24.90
C GLN A 287 29.10 -13.52 24.22
N THR A 288 28.86 -14.15 23.06
CA THR A 288 29.90 -14.90 22.33
C THR A 288 30.59 -14.03 21.26
N GLY A 289 29.90 -12.99 20.78
CA GLY A 289 30.40 -12.07 19.77
C GLY A 289 31.65 -11.34 20.25
N LYS A 290 32.76 -11.50 19.51
CA LYS A 290 34.02 -10.78 19.78
C LYS A 290 34.08 -9.40 19.11
N ASP A 291 33.05 -9.06 18.35
CA ASP A 291 33.04 -7.93 17.42
C ASP A 291 32.50 -6.62 18.02
N MET A 292 32.18 -6.59 19.33
CA MET A 292 31.71 -5.39 20.02
C MET A 292 32.68 -4.93 21.12
N PRO A 293 33.65 -4.05 20.81
CA PRO A 293 34.43 -3.38 21.83
C PRO A 293 33.52 -2.43 22.62
N GLY A 294 33.49 -2.57 23.94
CA GLY A 294 32.83 -1.61 24.82
C GLY A 294 31.38 -1.93 25.23
N ILE A 295 30.79 -3.03 24.78
CA ILE A 295 29.43 -3.45 25.19
C ILE A 295 29.52 -4.73 26.03
N SER A 296 28.95 -4.70 27.23
CA SER A 296 28.72 -5.89 28.05
C SER A 296 27.24 -6.02 28.37
N CYS A 297 26.70 -7.23 28.29
CA CYS A 297 25.29 -7.48 28.59
C CYS A 297 25.12 -8.75 29.45
N GLY A 298 24.16 -8.68 30.36
CA GLY A 298 23.79 -9.76 31.28
C GLY A 298 22.31 -9.70 31.61
N LEU A 299 21.82 -10.72 32.32
CA LEU A 299 20.48 -10.71 32.88
C LEU A 299 20.51 -9.99 34.22
N VAL A 300 19.47 -9.19 34.51
CA VAL A 300 19.30 -8.63 35.85
C VAL A 300 19.02 -9.76 36.84
N ASN A 301 18.14 -10.69 36.45
CA ASN A 301 17.75 -11.87 37.22
C ASN A 301 17.76 -13.10 36.30
N ASP A 302 18.42 -14.18 36.70
CA ASP A 302 18.48 -15.43 35.91
C ASP A 302 17.11 -16.06 35.61
N SER A 303 16.10 -15.73 36.43
CA SER A 303 14.72 -16.18 36.24
C SER A 303 13.96 -15.39 35.17
N ASN A 304 14.33 -14.12 34.90
CA ASN A 304 13.63 -13.26 33.96
C ASN A 304 14.51 -12.89 32.76
N ILE A 305 14.22 -13.51 31.61
CA ILE A 305 14.94 -13.23 30.37
C ILE A 305 14.51 -11.95 29.66
N PHE A 306 13.42 -11.32 30.09
CA PHE A 306 12.92 -10.10 29.48
C PHE A 306 13.57 -8.84 30.05
N GLU A 307 14.45 -8.95 31.05
CA GLU A 307 15.15 -7.83 31.66
C GLU A 307 16.66 -8.03 31.61
N TRP A 308 17.33 -7.19 30.81
CA TRP A 308 18.77 -7.25 30.65
C TRP A 308 19.42 -6.02 31.27
N GLU A 309 20.59 -6.24 31.85
CA GLU A 309 21.49 -5.20 32.30
C GLU A 309 22.60 -5.06 31.25
N VAL A 310 22.83 -3.83 30.80
CA VAL A 310 23.83 -3.50 29.79
C VAL A 310 24.79 -2.48 30.37
N MET A 311 26.08 -2.72 30.23
CA MET A 311 27.13 -1.77 30.54
C MET A 311 27.76 -1.29 29.23
N LEU A 312 27.71 0.03 29.01
CA LEU A 312 28.23 0.70 27.84
C LEU A 312 29.50 1.46 28.22
N MET A 313 30.63 0.99 27.72
CA MET A 313 31.94 1.64 27.82
C MET A 313 32.16 2.43 26.53
N ILE A 314 32.20 3.76 26.65
CA ILE A 314 32.36 4.65 25.50
C ILE A 314 33.85 4.83 25.21
N SER A 315 34.26 4.64 23.95
CA SER A 315 35.65 4.85 23.52
C SER A 315 36.15 6.26 23.88
N ASP A 316 37.41 6.36 24.30
CA ASP A 316 38.08 7.62 24.63
C ASP A 316 38.09 8.62 23.47
N ASP A 317 37.96 8.12 22.24
CA ASP A 317 37.88 8.93 21.01
C ASP A 317 36.61 9.79 20.93
N CYS A 318 35.59 9.48 21.74
CA CYS A 318 34.36 10.26 21.78
C CYS A 318 34.60 11.66 22.41
N LYS A 319 34.30 12.70 21.62
CA LYS A 319 34.54 14.11 21.99
C LYS A 319 33.97 14.49 23.36
N TYR A 320 32.71 14.14 23.60
CA TYR A 320 31.96 14.56 24.78
C TYR A 320 31.97 13.52 25.91
N TYR A 321 31.82 12.25 25.56
CA TYR A 321 31.56 11.16 26.50
C TYR A 321 32.70 10.14 26.61
N GLY A 322 33.86 10.42 26.02
CA GLY A 322 34.96 9.46 25.97
C GLY A 322 35.45 9.04 27.36
N GLY A 323 35.61 7.73 27.54
CA GLY A 323 35.98 7.07 28.80
C GLY A 323 34.82 6.83 29.76
N GLY A 324 33.57 7.15 29.39
CA GLY A 324 32.40 6.97 30.25
C GLY A 324 31.89 5.53 30.30
N ASN A 325 31.43 5.11 31.48
CA ASN A 325 30.87 3.78 31.74
C ASN A 325 29.41 3.90 32.21
N PHE A 326 28.46 3.80 31.27
CA PHE A 326 27.04 3.97 31.58
C PHE A 326 26.32 2.63 31.72
N ARG A 327 25.57 2.50 32.81
CA ARG A 327 24.70 1.34 33.05
C ARG A 327 23.31 1.60 32.51
N ALA A 328 22.78 0.67 31.74
CA ALA A 328 21.43 0.73 31.19
C ALA A 328 20.66 -0.57 31.50
N ARG A 329 19.35 -0.45 31.59
CA ARG A 329 18.41 -1.57 31.67
C ARG A 329 17.64 -1.65 30.35
N LEU A 330 17.59 -2.84 29.77
CA LEU A 330 16.84 -3.12 28.56
C LEU A 330 15.68 -4.05 28.92
N VAL A 331 14.45 -3.56 28.75
CA VAL A 331 13.23 -4.29 29.11
C VAL A 331 12.49 -4.68 27.82
N PHE A 332 12.32 -5.98 27.61
CA PHE A 332 11.66 -6.53 26.45
C PHE A 332 10.17 -6.78 26.71
N PRO A 333 9.27 -6.38 25.81
CA PRO A 333 7.86 -6.68 25.95
C PRO A 333 7.58 -8.16 25.62
N PRO A 334 6.47 -8.73 26.13
CA PRO A 334 6.14 -10.15 25.91
C PRO A 334 5.84 -10.50 24.45
N ASN A 335 5.52 -9.50 23.62
CA ASN A 335 5.27 -9.60 22.19
C ASN A 335 6.52 -9.28 21.32
N TYR A 336 7.71 -9.20 21.92
CA TYR A 336 8.97 -9.08 21.18
C TYR A 336 9.14 -10.26 20.19
N PRO A 337 9.58 -10.03 18.93
CA PRO A 337 10.15 -8.80 18.36
C PRO A 337 9.14 -7.89 17.64
N LEU A 338 7.83 -8.07 17.81
CA LEU A 338 6.83 -7.22 17.14
C LEU A 338 6.83 -5.78 17.67
N MET A 339 7.08 -5.62 18.98
CA MET A 339 7.26 -4.31 19.62
C MET A 339 8.71 -4.12 20.06
N PRO A 340 9.22 -2.87 20.04
CA PRO A 340 10.57 -2.56 20.49
C PRO A 340 10.73 -2.77 22.00
N PRO A 341 11.95 -3.08 22.48
CA PRO A 341 12.29 -2.98 23.89
C PRO A 341 12.42 -1.52 24.34
N SER A 342 12.37 -1.30 25.66
CA SER A 342 12.66 0.00 26.27
C SER A 342 14.06 0.01 26.88
N LEU A 343 14.89 0.99 26.53
CA LEU A 343 16.23 1.19 27.09
C LEU A 343 16.22 2.37 28.06
N THR A 344 16.60 2.12 29.31
CA THR A 344 16.64 3.13 30.37
C THR A 344 18.01 3.15 31.05
N PHE A 345 18.70 4.27 30.98
CA PHE A 345 19.94 4.51 31.71
C PHE A 345 19.68 4.62 33.21
N GLN A 346 20.56 4.00 33.99
CA GLN A 346 20.55 4.06 35.45
C GLN A 346 21.50 5.17 35.91
N THR A 347 21.47 5.48 37.20
CA THR A 347 22.35 6.51 37.79
C THR A 347 23.82 6.07 37.74
N PRO A 348 24.74 6.94 37.28
CA PRO A 348 24.52 8.31 36.82
C PRO A 348 23.93 8.39 35.40
N ILE A 349 22.88 9.20 35.26
CA ILE A 349 22.17 9.36 33.98
C ILE A 349 23.00 10.28 33.07
N PRO A 350 23.38 9.82 31.86
CA PRO A 350 24.14 10.64 30.92
C PRO A 350 23.34 11.87 30.49
N PHE A 351 23.97 13.05 30.59
CA PHE A 351 23.39 14.28 30.07
C PHE A 351 23.49 14.32 28.54
N HIS A 352 22.38 14.06 27.84
CA HIS A 352 22.36 13.90 26.38
C HIS A 352 21.05 14.42 25.76
N PRO A 353 21.06 15.03 24.54
CA PRO A 353 19.85 15.54 23.89
C PRO A 353 18.71 14.54 23.72
N ASN A 354 19.02 13.28 23.45
CA ASN A 354 18.03 12.21 23.21
C ASN A 354 17.80 11.28 24.41
N ILE A 355 18.27 11.65 25.59
CA ILE A 355 18.03 10.90 26.83
C ILE A 355 17.20 11.77 27.76
N TYR A 356 16.04 11.26 28.16
CA TYR A 356 15.15 11.95 29.08
C TYR A 356 15.82 12.11 30.46
N PRO A 357 15.39 13.09 31.27
CA PRO A 357 15.89 13.25 32.64
C PRO A 357 15.68 12.03 33.55
N ASP A 358 14.73 11.16 33.19
CA ASP A 358 14.46 9.88 33.88
C ASP A 358 15.34 8.71 33.37
N GLY A 359 16.24 8.98 32.40
CA GLY A 359 17.15 8.00 31.82
C GLY A 359 16.60 7.24 30.62
N ARG A 360 15.33 7.44 30.21
CA ARG A 360 14.79 6.77 29.02
C ARG A 360 15.48 7.28 27.75
N LEU A 361 15.91 6.37 26.88
CA LEU A 361 16.47 6.70 25.56
C LEU A 361 15.34 6.85 24.53
N CYS A 362 15.38 7.93 23.73
CA CYS A 362 14.42 8.19 22.67
C CYS A 362 15.13 8.29 21.32
N ILE A 363 15.02 7.25 20.49
CA ILE A 363 15.56 7.21 19.12
C ILE A 363 14.56 6.51 18.20
N SER A 364 14.58 6.85 16.90
CA SER A 364 13.60 6.37 15.92
C SER A 364 13.46 4.84 15.88
N ILE A 365 14.58 4.10 15.99
CA ILE A 365 14.58 2.62 16.01
C ILE A 365 13.79 2.03 17.19
N LEU A 366 13.55 2.78 18.26
CA LEU A 366 12.75 2.36 19.41
C LEU A 366 11.29 2.85 19.34
N HIS A 367 10.92 3.61 18.31
CA HIS A 367 9.52 3.99 18.08
C HIS A 367 8.73 2.79 17.54
N PRO A 368 7.50 2.56 18.04
CA PRO A 368 6.63 1.51 17.53
C PRO A 368 6.42 1.61 16.01
N PRO A 369 6.13 0.48 15.33
CA PRO A 369 5.98 0.42 13.87
C PRO A 369 4.70 1.08 13.32
N GLU A 370 3.99 1.89 14.12
CA GLU A 370 2.79 2.59 13.68
C GLU A 370 3.13 3.60 12.58
N GLU A 371 2.22 3.85 11.63
CA GLU A 371 2.41 4.93 10.65
C GLU A 371 2.24 6.27 11.35
N ASP A 372 3.22 7.17 11.18
CA ASP A 372 3.10 8.51 11.73
C ASP A 372 1.95 9.21 11.05
N GLN A 373 1.00 9.73 11.83
CA GLN A 373 -0.08 10.56 11.31
C GLN A 373 0.46 11.77 10.53
N TYR A 374 1.67 12.23 10.84
CA TYR A 374 2.28 13.42 10.25
C TYR A 374 3.46 13.12 9.30
N GLY A 375 3.82 11.85 9.13
CA GLY A 375 4.83 11.41 8.15
C GLY A 375 6.25 11.94 8.34
N TYR A 376 6.65 12.33 9.56
CA TYR A 376 7.97 12.91 9.83
C TYR A 376 9.11 11.88 9.77
N GLU A 377 8.83 10.60 10.01
CA GLU A 377 9.81 9.51 9.99
C GLU A 377 9.40 8.44 8.98
N ALA A 378 10.37 7.87 8.25
CA ALA A 378 10.10 6.76 7.37
C ALA A 378 9.85 5.48 8.20
N ALA A 379 8.93 4.62 7.76
CA ALA A 379 8.66 3.33 8.42
C ALA A 379 9.92 2.44 8.52
N SER A 380 10.90 2.64 7.64
CA SER A 380 12.20 1.95 7.67
C SER A 380 13.13 2.39 8.81
N GLU A 381 12.95 3.59 9.34
CA GLU A 381 13.76 4.16 10.43
C GLU A 381 13.20 3.82 11.81
N ARG A 382 11.99 3.25 11.84
CA ARG A 382 11.28 2.79 13.03
C ARG A 382 11.64 1.36 13.41
N TRP A 383 11.11 0.90 14.54
CA TRP A 383 11.27 -0.49 14.95
C TRP A 383 10.77 -1.45 13.87
N SER A 384 11.60 -2.45 13.56
CA SER A 384 11.25 -3.57 12.71
C SER A 384 11.67 -4.86 13.40
N PRO A 385 10.90 -5.96 13.29
CA PRO A 385 11.26 -7.26 13.88
C PRO A 385 12.61 -7.85 13.40
N VAL A 386 13.20 -7.27 12.36
CA VAL A 386 14.53 -7.62 11.85
C VAL A 386 15.65 -7.09 12.77
N GLN A 387 15.38 -6.04 13.53
CA GLN A 387 16.34 -5.42 14.43
C GLN A 387 16.63 -6.32 15.64
N SER A 388 17.88 -6.29 16.10
CA SER A 388 18.35 -7.07 17.25
C SER A 388 18.80 -6.16 18.39
N PRO A 389 18.95 -6.66 19.64
CA PRO A 389 19.47 -5.86 20.75
C PRO A 389 20.84 -5.25 20.44
N GLU A 390 21.68 -5.97 19.68
CA GLU A 390 22.94 -5.48 19.14
C GLU A 390 22.78 -4.19 18.34
N THR A 391 21.87 -4.17 17.36
CA THR A 391 21.64 -2.99 16.50
C THR A 391 21.19 -1.76 17.31
N ILE A 392 20.41 -1.97 18.37
CA ILE A 392 19.96 -0.90 19.28
C ILE A 392 21.16 -0.31 20.04
N LEU A 393 22.04 -1.17 20.56
CA LEU A 393 23.21 -0.74 21.33
C LEU A 393 24.24 -0.06 20.44
N LEU A 394 24.46 -0.55 19.21
CA LEU A 394 25.31 0.10 18.22
C LEU A 394 24.78 1.49 17.83
N SER A 395 23.46 1.61 17.61
CA SER A 395 22.81 2.89 17.36
C SER A 395 22.98 3.86 18.54
N THR A 396 22.88 3.34 19.77
CA THR A 396 23.10 4.11 20.99
C THR A 396 24.54 4.64 21.10
N ILE A 397 25.55 3.82 20.78
CA ILE A 397 26.96 4.27 20.77
C ILE A 397 27.16 5.33 19.68
N SER A 398 26.63 5.11 18.47
CA SER A 398 26.72 6.08 17.38
C SER A 398 26.16 7.44 17.79
N LEU A 399 25.07 7.44 18.57
CA LEU A 399 24.45 8.65 19.11
C LEU A 399 25.37 9.40 20.10
N PHE A 400 26.11 8.68 20.94
CA PHE A 400 27.11 9.32 21.82
C PHE A 400 28.25 9.98 21.04
N HIS A 401 28.65 9.42 19.89
CA HIS A 401 29.67 10.04 19.02
C HIS A 401 29.15 11.29 18.31
N GLY A 402 27.87 11.30 17.91
CA GLY A 402 27.21 12.43 17.25
C GLY A 402 25.81 12.69 17.79
N PRO A 403 25.66 13.53 18.83
CA PRO A 403 24.35 13.85 19.40
C PRO A 403 23.41 14.46 18.35
N ASN A 404 22.17 13.97 18.28
CA ASN A 404 21.16 14.46 17.34
C ASN A 404 20.28 15.55 17.98
N ASP A 405 20.17 16.72 17.33
CA ASP A 405 19.36 17.87 17.78
C ASP A 405 18.01 18.03 17.06
N GLU A 406 17.65 17.14 16.14
CA GLU A 406 16.40 17.21 15.36
C GLU A 406 15.16 16.85 16.23
N SER A 407 15.26 15.78 17.02
CA SER A 407 14.19 15.30 17.91
C SER A 407 14.71 15.11 19.35
N PRO A 408 14.93 16.20 20.11
CA PRO A 408 15.51 16.12 21.44
C PRO A 408 14.48 15.70 22.50
N ALA A 409 14.81 14.66 23.27
CA ALA A 409 14.08 14.26 24.47
C ALA A 409 14.34 15.21 25.65
N ASN A 410 15.56 15.77 25.70
CA ASN A 410 15.97 16.75 26.69
C ASN A 410 16.27 18.09 26.00
N VAL A 411 15.30 19.01 26.11
CA VAL A 411 15.35 20.34 25.49
C VAL A 411 16.52 21.17 26.02
N GLU A 412 16.87 21.03 27.31
CA GLU A 412 17.99 21.76 27.91
C GLU A 412 19.33 21.29 27.31
N ALA A 413 19.54 19.97 27.25
CA ALA A 413 20.75 19.38 26.66
C ALA A 413 20.89 19.77 25.18
N ALA A 414 19.80 19.74 24.42
CA ALA A 414 19.80 20.13 23.01
C ALA A 414 20.08 21.62 22.79
N ARG A 415 19.56 22.50 23.65
CA ARG A 415 19.89 23.94 23.59
C ARG A 415 21.38 24.16 23.87
N MET A 416 21.90 23.58 24.96
CA MET A 416 23.31 23.73 25.34
C MET A 416 24.26 23.13 24.29
N PHE A 417 23.88 22.03 23.64
CA PHE A 417 24.65 21.44 22.55
C PHE A 417 24.73 22.37 21.33
N ARG A 418 23.63 23.02 20.94
CA ARG A 418 23.61 24.01 19.85
C ARG A 418 24.49 25.21 20.16
N GLU A 419 24.39 25.76 21.36
CA GLU A 419 25.24 26.87 21.83
C GLU A 419 26.74 26.53 21.80
N GLU A 420 27.11 25.28 22.15
CA GLU A 420 28.51 24.84 22.06
C GLU A 420 28.98 24.65 20.61
N ARG A 421 28.11 24.12 19.73
CA ARG A 421 28.41 23.97 18.30
C ARG A 421 28.64 25.32 17.62
N GLU A 422 27.91 26.34 18.05
CA GLU A 422 28.05 27.74 17.61
C GLU A 422 29.21 28.47 18.32
N GLY A 423 29.85 27.84 19.31
CA GLY A 423 31.00 28.38 20.03
C GLY A 423 30.65 29.45 21.08
N ALA A 424 29.37 29.65 21.37
CA ALA A 424 28.89 30.66 22.32
C ALA A 424 29.14 30.24 23.78
N ASN A 425 29.00 28.95 24.11
CA ASN A 425 29.12 28.46 25.48
C ASN A 425 29.69 27.03 25.53
N LYS A 426 30.61 26.74 26.48
CA LYS A 426 31.23 25.40 26.67
C LYS A 426 30.63 24.62 27.85
N ASP A 427 29.45 25.04 28.32
CA ASP A 427 28.76 24.44 29.46
C ASP A 427 28.32 22.99 29.19
N PHE A 428 27.95 22.65 27.95
CA PHE A 428 27.52 21.30 27.58
C PHE A 428 28.64 20.28 27.81
N ARG A 429 29.82 20.49 27.23
CA ARG A 429 30.99 19.62 27.45
C ARG A 429 31.39 19.52 28.92
N ARG A 430 31.28 20.61 29.69
CA ARG A 430 31.57 20.57 31.13
C ARG A 430 30.60 19.64 31.86
N LYS A 431 29.30 19.72 31.57
CA LYS A 431 28.28 18.81 32.14
C LYS A 431 28.50 17.36 31.72
N CYS A 432 28.74 17.09 30.43
CA CYS A 432 28.99 15.73 29.94
C CYS A 432 30.22 15.11 30.62
N ARG A 433 31.31 15.87 30.78
CA ARG A 433 32.52 15.40 31.47
C ARG A 433 32.31 15.19 32.96
N ALA A 434 31.41 15.95 33.60
CA ALA A 434 31.02 15.68 34.98
C ALA A 434 30.29 14.34 35.10
N CYS A 435 29.32 14.07 34.21
CA CYS A 435 28.63 12.77 34.18
C CYS A 435 29.58 11.60 33.92
N VAL A 436 30.60 11.79 33.07
CA VAL A 436 31.62 10.76 32.82
C VAL A 436 32.42 10.44 34.09
N ARG A 437 32.87 11.46 34.85
CA ARG A 437 33.59 11.23 36.12
C ARG A 437 32.73 10.52 37.15
N GLU A 438 31.47 10.95 37.27
CA GLU A 438 30.49 10.29 38.15
C GLU A 438 30.28 8.82 37.75
N SER A 439 30.29 8.52 36.44
CA SER A 439 30.15 7.15 35.92
C SER A 439 31.34 6.25 36.25
N LEU A 440 32.52 6.84 36.49
CA LEU A 440 33.73 6.15 36.91
C LEU A 440 33.82 5.98 38.43
N GLY A 441 32.90 6.59 39.19
CA GLY A 441 32.96 6.64 40.65
C GLY A 441 34.06 7.59 41.17
N GLU A 442 34.50 8.53 40.34
CA GLU A 442 35.40 9.61 40.73
C GLU A 442 34.55 10.80 41.19
N ASP A 443 34.40 10.95 42.51
CA ASP A 443 33.68 12.08 43.16
C ASP A 443 34.33 13.45 42.90
#